data_AF-S8CR23-F1
#
_entry.id   AF-S8CR23-F1
#
_cell.length_a   1.000
_cell.length_b   1.000
_cell.length_c   1.000
_cell.angle_alpha   90.00
_cell.angle_beta   90.00
_cell.angle_gamma   90.00
#
_symmetry.space_group_name_H-M   'P 1'
#
loop_
_entity.id
_entity.type
_entity.pdbx_description
1 polymer ?
#
loop_
_entity_poly.entity_id
_entity_poly.type
_entity_poly.pdbx_seq_one_letter_code
_entity_poly.pdbx_strand_id
1 'polypeptide(L)'
;GEKVNIQELATNLATYKEQLQQVRELLADDPGNTEYLDMEKELSEVIALTEELLVAAKQSDGSSGHVSGNSSHLPSHASDDGAKFPVGTKVQAVWSEDGEWYDATVEAHTPNGYYVCYDGWGNREEV
;
A
#
# COMPACT_ATOMS: atom_id res chain seq x y z
N GLY A 1 -5.61 -23.41 -5.96
CA GLY A 1 -5.07 -22.76 -4.76
C GLY A 1 -3.58 -22.82 -4.87
N GLU A 2 -2.99 -21.77 -5.42
CA GLU A 2 -1.55 -21.68 -5.65
C GLU A 2 -0.87 -21.63 -4.29
N LYS A 3 -0.16 -22.70 -3.93
CA LYS A 3 0.67 -22.68 -2.72
C LYS A 3 1.89 -21.87 -3.06
N VAL A 4 1.86 -20.59 -2.70
CA VAL A 4 3.01 -19.70 -2.77
C VAL A 4 4.20 -20.39 -2.09
N ASN A 5 5.19 -20.83 -2.88
CA ASN A 5 6.38 -21.47 -2.34
C ASN A 5 7.30 -20.39 -1.79
N ILE A 6 7.28 -20.21 -0.47
CA ILE A 6 8.13 -19.26 0.26
C ILE A 6 9.60 -19.36 -0.17
N GLN A 7 10.08 -20.59 -0.42
CA GLN A 7 11.46 -20.83 -0.88
C GLN A 7 11.73 -20.29 -2.30
N GLU A 8 10.74 -20.38 -3.19
CA GLU A 8 10.84 -19.84 -4.55
C GLU A 8 10.82 -18.31 -4.51
N LEU A 9 9.93 -17.71 -3.73
CA LEU A 9 9.91 -16.26 -3.50
C LEU A 9 11.24 -15.75 -2.94
N ALA A 10 11.83 -16.45 -1.96
CA ALA A 10 13.13 -16.08 -1.40
C ALA A 10 14.26 -16.14 -2.43
N THR A 11 14.22 -17.13 -3.32
CA THR A 11 15.24 -17.32 -4.38
C THR A 11 15.10 -16.24 -5.46
N ASN A 12 13.87 -15.97 -5.89
CA ASN A 12 13.57 -14.90 -6.85
C ASN A 12 13.96 -13.53 -6.28
N LEU A 13 13.63 -13.26 -5.01
CA LEU A 13 14.02 -12.04 -4.32
C LEU A 13 15.53 -11.82 -4.33
N ALA A 14 16.33 -12.85 -4.01
CA ALA A 14 17.79 -12.74 -4.04
C ALA A 14 18.30 -12.40 -5.45
N THR A 15 17.68 -12.98 -6.47
CA THR A 15 18.01 -12.73 -7.87
C THR A 15 17.69 -11.29 -8.27
N TYR A 16 16.51 -10.78 -7.92
CA TYR A 16 16.10 -9.41 -8.21
C TYR A 16 17.01 -8.40 -7.50
N LYS A 17 17.44 -8.66 -6.26
CA LYS A 17 18.40 -7.79 -5.55
C LYS A 17 19.76 -7.74 -6.24
N GLU A 18 20.23 -8.86 -6.78
CA GLU A 18 21.49 -8.90 -7.54
C GLU A 18 21.35 -8.11 -8.85
N GLN A 19 20.25 -8.27 -9.57
CA GLN A 19 19.95 -7.49 -10.77
C GLN A 19 19.88 -5.98 -10.48
N LEU A 20 19.28 -5.57 -9.36
CA LEU A 20 19.20 -4.17 -8.95
C LEU A 20 20.59 -3.59 -8.70
N GLN A 21 21.48 -4.37 -8.10
CA GLN A 21 22.88 -3.98 -7.90
C GLN A 21 23.61 -3.79 -9.23
N GLN A 22 23.39 -4.67 -10.20
CA GLN A 22 23.99 -4.54 -11.54
C GLN A 22 23.49 -3.30 -12.28
N VAL A 23 22.18 -3.03 -12.22
CA VAL A 23 21.58 -1.82 -12.82
C VAL A 23 22.14 -0.56 -12.16
N ARG A 24 22.32 -0.57 -10.83
CA ARG A 24 22.96 0.54 -10.09
C ARG A 24 24.40 0.77 -10.47
N GLU A 25 25.16 -0.30 -10.73
CA GLU A 25 26.55 -0.18 -11.21
C GLU A 25 26.59 0.44 -12.61
N LEU A 26 25.68 0.04 -13.50
CA LEU A 26 25.55 0.63 -14.83
C LEU A 26 25.09 2.10 -14.77
N LEU A 27 24.18 2.44 -13.86
CA LEU A 27 23.77 3.83 -13.59
C LEU A 27 24.89 4.68 -12.97
N ALA A 28 25.84 4.07 -12.26
CA ALA A 28 26.99 4.79 -11.76
C ALA A 28 27.95 5.19 -12.88
N ASP A 29 28.04 4.40 -13.95
CA ASP A 29 28.82 4.70 -15.15
C ASP A 29 28.07 5.64 -16.11
N ASP A 30 26.76 5.43 -16.30
CA ASP A 30 25.88 6.29 -17.12
C ASP A 30 24.59 6.69 -16.39
N PRO A 31 24.63 7.73 -15.53
CA PRO A 31 23.49 8.18 -14.73
C PRO A 31 22.38 8.84 -15.56
N GLY A 32 22.64 9.13 -16.84
CA GLY A 32 21.67 9.68 -17.78
C GLY A 32 20.83 8.64 -18.51
N ASN A 33 21.10 7.34 -18.33
CA ASN A 33 20.36 6.31 -19.04
C ASN A 33 18.97 6.11 -18.43
N THR A 34 17.95 6.65 -19.09
CA THR A 34 16.55 6.51 -18.67
C THR A 34 16.11 5.05 -18.61
N GLU A 35 16.59 4.18 -19.51
CA GLU A 35 16.22 2.76 -19.48
C GLU A 35 16.69 2.06 -18.21
N TYR A 36 17.88 2.40 -17.70
CA TYR A 36 18.37 1.84 -16.43
C TYR A 36 17.68 2.47 -15.22
N LEU A 37 17.29 3.75 -15.30
CA LEU A 37 16.51 4.39 -14.23
C LEU A 37 15.11 3.79 -14.10
N ASP A 38 14.42 3.57 -15.23
CA ASP A 38 13.13 2.88 -15.26
C ASP A 38 13.28 1.44 -14.75
N MET A 39 14.30 0.71 -15.21
CA MET A 39 14.56 -0.66 -14.75
C MET A 39 14.90 -0.73 -13.25
N GLU A 40 15.65 0.23 -12.70
CA GLU A 40 15.92 0.32 -11.25
C GLU A 40 14.60 0.46 -10.48
N LYS A 41 13.74 1.37 -10.94
CA LYS A 41 12.45 1.66 -10.30
C LYS A 41 11.52 0.44 -10.34
N GLU A 42 11.31 -0.13 -11.52
CA GLU A 42 10.46 -1.33 -11.69
C GLU A 42 10.97 -2.50 -10.85
N LEU A 43 12.28 -2.74 -10.86
CA LEU A 43 12.87 -3.85 -10.12
C LEU A 43 12.79 -3.62 -8.60
N SER A 44 12.90 -2.38 -8.14
CA SER A 44 12.71 -2.04 -6.73
C SER A 44 11.29 -2.29 -6.23
N GLU A 45 10.27 -2.01 -7.06
CA GLU A 45 8.86 -2.28 -6.76
C GLU A 45 8.59 -3.79 -6.67
N VAL A 46 9.11 -4.57 -7.64
CA VAL A 46 8.97 -6.03 -7.64
C VAL A 46 9.63 -6.67 -6.42
N ILE A 47 10.79 -6.16 -6.00
CA ILE A 47 11.48 -6.60 -4.78
C ILE A 47 10.59 -6.33 -3.56
N ALA A 48 10.07 -5.11 -3.41
CA ALA A 48 9.23 -4.73 -2.28
C ALA A 48 7.97 -5.61 -2.17
N LEU A 49 7.25 -5.80 -3.29
CA LEU A 49 6.07 -6.67 -3.36
C LEU A 49 6.43 -8.13 -3.00
N THR A 50 7.57 -8.62 -3.46
CA THR A 50 8.03 -9.99 -3.15
C THR A 50 8.40 -10.14 -1.67
N GLU A 51 9.01 -9.12 -1.06
CA GLU A 51 9.29 -9.11 0.40
C GLU A 51 8.00 -9.12 1.21
N GLU A 52 7.01 -8.32 0.82
CA GLU A 52 5.70 -8.28 1.48
C GLU A 52 5.02 -9.65 1.42
N LEU A 53 4.96 -10.27 0.24
CA LEU A 53 4.37 -11.60 0.07
C LEU A 53 5.11 -12.65 0.92
N LEU A 54 6.44 -12.57 1.01
CA LEU A 54 7.24 -13.48 1.82
C LEU A 54 7.01 -13.30 3.32
N VAL A 55 6.82 -12.06 3.78
CA VAL A 55 6.45 -11.73 5.16
C VAL A 55 5.05 -12.24 5.48
N ALA A 56 4.07 -11.94 4.64
CA ALA A 56 2.68 -12.39 4.80
C ALA A 56 2.57 -13.93 4.83
N ALA A 57 3.30 -14.62 3.95
CA ALA A 57 3.36 -16.08 3.89
C ALA A 57 4.05 -16.70 5.12
N LYS A 58 4.97 -15.97 5.79
CA LYS A 58 5.66 -16.42 7.00
C LYS A 58 4.84 -16.16 8.27
N GLN A 59 3.95 -15.16 8.26
CA GLN A 59 3.06 -14.83 9.38
C GLN A 59 1.83 -15.75 9.48
N SER A 60 1.54 -16.56 8.45
CA SER A 60 0.35 -17.41 8.42
C SER A 60 0.43 -18.66 9.32
N ASP A 61 1.55 -18.92 10.00
CA ASP A 61 1.79 -20.10 10.86
C ASP A 61 1.93 -19.75 12.37
N GLY A 62 1.52 -18.55 12.81
CA GLY A 62 1.64 -18.12 14.22
C GLY A 62 0.38 -17.43 14.77
N SER A 63 -0.28 -18.07 15.74
CA SER A 63 -1.57 -17.69 16.33
C SER A 63 -1.58 -16.43 17.22
N SER A 64 -2.73 -15.74 17.20
CA SER A 64 -3.41 -14.97 18.27
C SER A 64 -3.18 -13.46 18.41
N GLY A 65 -4.24 -12.71 18.08
CA GLY A 65 -4.77 -11.67 18.97
C GLY A 65 -5.39 -10.46 18.28
N HIS A 66 -6.71 -10.46 18.06
CA HIS A 66 -7.56 -9.35 18.57
C HIS A 66 -9.06 -9.68 18.46
N VAL A 67 -9.70 -9.69 19.62
CA VAL A 67 -11.15 -9.61 19.79
C VAL A 67 -11.54 -8.14 19.90
N SER A 68 -12.61 -7.74 19.19
CA SER A 68 -13.51 -6.59 19.39
C SER A 68 -13.91 -6.10 17.99
N GLY A 69 -15.16 -5.94 17.61
CA GLY A 69 -16.39 -5.90 18.38
C GLY A 69 -17.34 -4.94 17.67
N ASN A 70 -18.38 -5.51 17.05
CA ASN A 70 -19.74 -4.97 16.96
C ASN A 70 -20.03 -3.74 16.04
N SER A 71 -20.88 -3.99 15.03
CA SER A 71 -22.04 -3.18 14.58
C SER A 71 -21.85 -1.67 14.32
N SER A 72 -22.42 -1.03 13.30
CA SER A 72 -23.55 -1.33 12.41
C SER A 72 -23.85 -0.02 11.67
N HIS A 73 -24.57 -0.10 10.54
CA HIS A 73 -25.35 0.97 9.90
C HIS A 73 -24.69 1.75 8.76
N LEU A 74 -25.08 1.35 7.54
CA LEU A 74 -25.31 2.25 6.43
C LEU A 74 -26.56 3.11 6.71
N PRO A 75 -26.58 4.37 6.22
CA PRO A 75 -27.64 4.79 5.30
C PRO A 75 -27.05 5.55 4.09
N SER A 76 -27.25 5.08 2.86
CA SER A 76 -28.28 5.53 1.89
C SER A 76 -28.30 7.03 1.51
N HIS A 77 -27.98 7.28 0.23
CA HIS A 77 -28.55 8.29 -0.68
C HIS A 77 -28.53 9.78 -0.27
N ALA A 78 -27.83 10.62 -1.04
CA ALA A 78 -28.44 11.52 -2.05
C ALA A 78 -27.58 12.76 -2.36
N SER A 79 -27.50 13.05 -3.67
CA SER A 79 -27.46 14.39 -4.28
C SER A 79 -26.22 15.28 -4.12
N ASP A 80 -25.56 15.43 -5.26
CA ASP A 80 -25.01 16.66 -5.83
C ASP A 80 -25.59 17.95 -5.23
N ASP A 81 -24.81 18.59 -4.35
CA ASP A 81 -24.95 19.98 -3.92
C ASP A 81 -23.64 20.42 -3.24
N GLY A 82 -22.48 20.14 -3.85
CA GLY A 82 -21.16 20.57 -3.32
C GLY A 82 -20.89 20.21 -1.84
N ALA A 83 -21.64 19.26 -1.29
CA ALA A 83 -21.70 19.00 0.14
C ALA A 83 -20.55 18.07 0.51
N LYS A 84 -19.58 18.62 1.21
CA LYS A 84 -18.44 17.88 1.77
C LYS A 84 -18.92 16.63 2.52
N PHE A 85 -18.28 15.48 2.29
CA PHE A 85 -18.61 14.22 2.97
C PHE A 85 -18.64 14.41 4.50
N PRO A 86 -19.75 14.13 5.21
CA PRO A 86 -19.82 14.41 6.64
C PRO A 86 -18.80 13.58 7.44
N VAL A 87 -18.35 14.13 8.58
CA VAL A 87 -17.46 13.42 9.52
C VAL A 87 -18.13 12.13 9.99
N GLY A 88 -17.40 11.02 9.96
CA GLY A 88 -17.85 9.66 10.22
C GLY A 88 -18.22 8.87 8.96
N THR A 89 -18.21 9.49 7.78
CA THR A 89 -18.51 8.79 6.51
C THR A 89 -17.34 7.91 6.09
N LYS A 90 -17.63 6.66 5.69
CA LYS A 90 -16.65 5.77 5.05
C LYS A 90 -16.43 6.18 3.61
N VAL A 91 -15.17 6.41 3.25
CA VAL A 91 -14.68 6.82 1.93
C VAL A 91 -13.44 6.00 1.59
N GLN A 92 -13.03 6.01 0.32
CA GLN A 92 -11.73 5.48 -0.06
C GLN A 92 -10.77 6.65 -0.28
N ALA A 93 -9.58 6.56 0.29
CA ALA A 93 -8.56 7.60 0.20
C ALA A 93 -7.26 7.01 -0.35
N VAL A 94 -6.61 7.77 -1.23
CA VAL A 94 -5.27 7.43 -1.71
C VAL A 94 -4.30 7.65 -0.58
N TRP A 95 -3.54 6.63 -0.22
CA TRP A 95 -2.49 6.77 0.77
C TRP A 95 -1.26 7.41 0.12
N SER A 96 -0.78 8.53 0.65
CA SER A 96 0.29 9.31 0.02
C SER A 96 1.64 8.58 -0.03
N GLU A 97 1.81 7.52 0.76
CA GLU A 97 3.06 6.75 0.83
C GLU A 97 3.21 5.83 -0.39
N ASP A 98 2.18 5.07 -0.73
CA ASP A 98 2.23 4.06 -1.81
C ASP A 98 1.32 4.39 -3.02
N GLY A 99 0.44 5.40 -2.90
CA GLY A 99 -0.46 5.82 -3.97
C GLY A 99 -1.66 4.90 -4.22
N GLU A 100 -1.86 3.89 -3.37
CA GLU A 100 -3.00 2.97 -3.45
C GLU A 100 -4.23 3.46 -2.67
N TRP A 101 -5.41 2.93 -3.02
CA TRP A 101 -6.69 3.32 -2.42
C TRP A 101 -7.07 2.39 -1.27
N TYR A 102 -7.32 2.97 -0.09
CA TYR A 102 -7.73 2.20 1.09
C TYR A 102 -9.00 2.76 1.73
N ASP A 103 -9.73 1.90 2.42
CA ASP A 103 -10.90 2.28 3.20
C ASP A 103 -10.51 3.19 4.38
N ALA A 104 -11.14 4.35 4.43
CA ALA A 104 -10.92 5.36 5.44
C ALA A 104 -12.23 6.01 5.89
N THR A 105 -12.17 6.69 7.02
CA THR A 105 -13.30 7.42 7.61
C THR A 105 -12.97 8.89 7.67
N VAL A 106 -13.85 9.75 7.15
CA VAL A 106 -13.68 11.21 7.27
C VAL A 106 -13.75 11.60 8.75
N GLU A 107 -12.68 12.17 9.29
CA GLU A 107 -12.58 12.66 10.66
C GLU A 107 -12.81 14.17 10.74
N ALA A 108 -12.37 14.92 9.73
CA ALA A 108 -12.56 16.37 9.68
C ALA A 108 -12.53 16.90 8.25
N HIS A 109 -13.08 18.10 8.07
CA HIS A 109 -12.91 18.86 6.84
C HIS A 109 -11.75 19.82 7.00
N THR A 110 -10.89 19.87 6.00
CA THR A 110 -9.80 20.84 5.95
C THR A 110 -10.10 21.86 4.85
N PRO A 111 -9.37 22.99 4.82
CA PRO A 111 -9.49 23.96 3.73
C PRO A 111 -9.08 23.38 2.37
N ASN A 112 -8.14 22.43 2.35
CA ASN A 112 -7.60 21.85 1.12
C ASN A 112 -8.27 20.53 0.70
N GLY A 113 -8.90 19.81 1.64
CA GLY A 113 -9.48 18.50 1.39
C GLY A 113 -10.19 17.91 2.61
N TYR A 114 -9.88 16.66 2.93
CA TYR A 114 -10.49 15.91 4.03
C TYR A 114 -9.41 15.28 4.89
N TYR A 115 -9.57 15.39 6.21
CA TYR A 115 -8.79 14.60 7.14
C TYR A 115 -9.49 13.25 7.30
N VAL A 116 -8.84 12.18 6.89
CA VAL A 116 -9.39 10.82 6.90
C VAL A 116 -8.56 9.92 7.81
N CYS A 117 -9.18 8.90 8.40
CA CYS A 117 -8.52 7.88 9.21
C CYS A 117 -8.72 6.51 8.57
N TYR A 118 -7.65 5.81 8.23
CA TYR A 118 -7.70 4.51 7.57
C TYR A 118 -8.17 3.42 8.53
N ASP A 119 -9.24 2.71 8.15
CA ASP A 119 -9.90 1.72 9.00
C ASP A 119 -9.02 0.50 9.32
N GLY A 120 -8.06 0.18 8.45
CA GLY A 120 -7.14 -0.95 8.64
C GLY A 120 -6.02 -0.68 9.65
N TRP A 121 -5.63 0.59 9.85
CA TRP A 121 -4.41 0.95 10.59
C TRP A 121 -4.60 2.04 11.65
N GLY A 122 -5.70 2.80 11.60
CA GLY A 122 -5.96 3.92 12.52
C GLY A 122 -5.09 5.16 12.27
N ASN A 123 -4.31 5.17 11.17
CA ASN A 123 -3.52 6.31 10.75
C ASN A 123 -4.42 7.37 10.11
N ARG A 124 -4.09 8.64 10.32
CA ARG A 124 -4.90 9.77 9.89
C ARG A 124 -4.10 10.77 9.06
N GLU A 125 -4.62 11.13 7.91
CA GLU A 125 -3.95 11.95 6.90
C GLU A 125 -4.92 12.94 6.26
N GLU A 126 -4.41 14.08 5.78
CA GLU A 126 -5.14 15.01 4.94
C GLU A 126 -4.99 14.60 3.48
N VAL A 127 -6.12 14.31 2.82
CA VAL A 127 -6.23 13.93 1.39
C VAL A 127 -7.10 14.90 0.61
#